data_AF-A0A7V8WGM6-F1
#
_entry.id   AF-A0A7V8WGM6-F1
#
_cell.length_a   1.000
_cell.length_b   1.000
_cell.length_c   1.000
_cell.angle_alpha   90.00
_cell.angle_beta   90.00
_cell.angle_gamma   90.00
#
_symmetry.space_group_name_H-M   'P 1'
#
loop_
_entity.id
_entity.type
_entity.pdbx_description
1 polymer ?
#
loop_
_entity_poly.entity_id
_entity_poly.type
_entity_poly.pdbx_seq_one_letter_code
_entity_poly.pdbx_strand_id
1 'polypeptide(L)' 'MAQKSRPTLMKREREKARVEKQKAKEARRADRTTRGSDRPADGTDPDIAHIKPGPQPLAEWQIEPEEEEAATETKNG' A
#
# COMPACT_ATOMS: atom_id res chain seq x y z
N MET A 1 32.10 -17.28 44.17
CA MET A 1 31.29 -17.03 42.96
C MET A 1 29.81 -17.20 43.29
N ALA A 2 29.03 -16.11 43.31
CA ALA A 2 27.60 -16.19 43.68
C ALA A 2 26.77 -16.83 42.56
N GLN A 3 26.11 -17.94 42.87
CA GLN A 3 25.14 -18.60 41.98
C GLN A 3 23.97 -17.64 41.72
N LYS A 4 23.73 -17.26 40.47
CA LYS A 4 22.59 -16.39 40.12
C LYS A 4 21.30 -17.16 40.40
N SER A 5 20.41 -16.61 41.22
CA SER A 5 19.12 -17.20 41.54
C SER A 5 18.29 -17.41 40.26
N ARG A 6 17.61 -18.55 40.18
CA ARG A 6 16.76 -18.89 39.02
C ARG A 6 15.64 -17.84 38.94
N PRO A 7 15.37 -17.29 37.74
CA PRO A 7 14.30 -16.32 37.56
C PRO A 7 12.95 -16.94 37.94
N THR A 8 12.08 -16.15 38.56
CA THR A 8 10.71 -16.56 38.90
C THR A 8 9.94 -16.98 37.64
N LEU A 9 8.90 -17.81 37.80
CA LEU A 9 8.10 -18.33 36.68
C LEU A 9 7.58 -17.20 35.78
N MET A 10 7.09 -16.11 36.39
CA MET A 10 6.62 -14.93 35.65
C MET A 10 7.72 -14.23 34.83
N LYS A 11 8.97 -14.19 35.33
CA LYS A 11 10.09 -13.63 34.56
C LYS A 11 10.40 -14.51 33.34
N ARG A 12 10.34 -15.83 33.49
CA ARG A 12 10.55 -16.77 32.39
C ARG A 12 9.46 -16.65 31.32
N GLU A 13 8.20 -16.51 31.71
CA GLU A 13 7.08 -16.30 30.79
C GLU A 13 7.22 -14.98 30.02
N ARG A 14 7.56 -13.89 30.72
CA ARG A 14 7.78 -12.59 30.09
C ARG A 14 8.94 -12.61 29.09
N GLU A 15 10.02 -13.32 29.40
CA GLU A 15 11.14 -13.48 28.47
C GLU A 15 10.76 -14.33 27.26
N LYS A 16 10.04 -15.44 27.44
CA LYS A 16 9.50 -16.24 26.32
C LYS A 16 8.64 -15.39 25.39
N ALA A 17 7.71 -14.61 25.94
CA ALA A 17 6.83 -13.74 25.15
C ALA A 17 7.61 -12.67 24.35
N ARG A 18 8.69 -12.10 24.91
CA ARG A 18 9.55 -11.17 24.15
C ARG A 18 10.27 -11.86 23.00
N VAL A 19 10.83 -13.04 23.24
CA VAL A 19 11.54 -13.82 22.23
C VAL A 19 10.59 -14.26 21.11
N GLU A 20 9.39 -14.74 21.44
CA GLU A 20 8.35 -15.10 20.46
C GLU A 20 7.93 -13.90 19.62
N LYS A 21 7.74 -12.71 20.24
CA LYS A 21 7.42 -11.48 19.51
C LYS A 21 8.54 -11.05 18.57
N GLN A 22 9.80 -11.20 18.97
CA GLN A 22 10.96 -10.90 18.12
C GLN A 22 11.01 -11.86 16.92
N LYS A 23 10.92 -13.18 17.17
CA LYS A 23 10.85 -14.20 16.12
C LYS A 23 9.71 -13.96 15.14
N ALA A 24 8.52 -13.62 15.63
CA ALA A 24 7.37 -13.32 14.76
C ALA A 24 7.60 -12.08 13.88
N LYS A 25 8.28 -11.05 14.40
CA LYS A 25 8.65 -9.87 13.61
C LYS A 25 9.71 -10.20 12.56
N GLU A 26 10.69 -11.02 12.91
CA GLU A 26 11.73 -11.48 11.99
C GLU A 26 11.13 -12.33 10.87
N ALA A 27 10.23 -13.27 11.19
CA ALA A 27 9.47 -14.04 10.21
C ALA A 27 8.69 -13.12 9.25
N ARG A 28 7.92 -12.16 9.77
CA ARG A 28 7.19 -11.20 8.93
C ARG A 28 8.09 -10.35 8.02
N ARG A 29 9.31 -10.05 8.45
CA ARG A 29 10.29 -9.32 7.63
C ARG A 29 10.82 -10.22 6.52
N ALA A 30 11.19 -11.46 6.85
CA ALA A 30 11.64 -12.45 5.87
C ALA A 30 10.54 -12.76 4.83
N ASP A 31 9.29 -12.90 5.26
CA ASP A 31 8.14 -13.08 4.37
C ASP A 31 7.95 -11.88 3.44
N ARG A 32 8.13 -10.65 3.94
CA ARG A 32 8.03 -9.44 3.08
C ARG A 32 9.15 -9.36 2.05
N THR A 33 10.37 -9.77 2.42
CA THR A 33 11.50 -9.77 1.49
C THR A 33 11.36 -10.86 0.43
N THR A 34 10.88 -12.05 0.81
CA THR A 34 10.68 -13.20 -0.10
C THR A 34 9.46 -13.06 -0.98
N ARG A 35 8.38 -12.45 -0.47
CA ARG A 35 7.21 -12.01 -1.22
C ARG A 35 7.55 -10.73 -1.99
N GLY A 36 8.69 -10.79 -2.71
CA GLY A 36 9.15 -9.77 -3.63
C GLY A 36 7.98 -9.29 -4.45
N SER A 37 7.90 -7.98 -4.65
CA SER A 37 6.80 -7.38 -5.39
C SER A 37 6.58 -8.17 -6.68
N ASP A 38 5.40 -8.75 -6.87
CA ASP A 38 4.86 -9.13 -8.19
C ASP A 38 4.62 -7.85 -8.98
N ARG A 39 5.65 -7.01 -9.09
CA ARG A 39 5.65 -5.82 -9.90
C ARG A 39 5.86 -6.31 -11.33
N PRO A 40 4.98 -5.92 -12.25
CA PRO A 40 5.14 -6.27 -13.65
C PRO A 40 6.52 -5.83 -14.16
N ALA A 41 7.09 -6.63 -15.05
CA ALA A 41 8.42 -6.43 -15.61
C ALA A 41 8.59 -5.05 -16.28
N ASP A 42 7.51 -4.47 -16.81
CA ASP A 42 7.52 -3.19 -17.53
C ASP A 42 7.49 -1.96 -16.60
N GLY A 43 7.54 -2.16 -15.28
CA GLY A 43 7.66 -1.09 -14.28
C GLY A 43 6.41 -0.22 -14.10
N THR A 44 5.33 -0.49 -14.86
CA THR A 44 4.03 0.20 -14.77
C THR A 44 2.98 -0.73 -14.19
N ASP A 45 2.34 -0.33 -13.11
CA ASP A 45 1.28 -1.10 -12.45
C ASP A 45 0.01 -1.15 -13.33
N PRO A 46 -0.56 -2.32 -13.66
CA PRO A 46 -1.78 -2.44 -14.46
C PRO A 46 -2.94 -1.65 -13.88
N ASP A 47 -3.01 -1.54 -12.54
CA ASP A 47 -4.06 -0.79 -11.84
C ASP A 47 -3.89 0.72 -12.02
N ILE A 48 -2.65 1.20 -12.18
CA ILE A 48 -2.35 2.63 -12.33
C ILE A 48 -2.22 3.08 -13.78
N ALA A 49 -2.00 2.16 -14.72
CA ALA A 49 -1.68 2.46 -16.13
C ALA A 49 -2.72 3.35 -16.82
N HIS A 50 -3.99 3.30 -16.39
CA HIS A 50 -5.10 4.04 -16.98
C HIS A 50 -5.45 5.33 -16.21
N ILE A 51 -4.81 5.56 -15.07
CA ILE A 51 -5.10 6.73 -14.23
C ILE A 51 -4.25 7.90 -14.73
N LYS A 52 -4.92 8.92 -15.25
CA LYS A 52 -4.26 10.17 -15.64
C LYS A 52 -4.14 11.07 -14.40
N PRO A 53 -2.93 11.53 -14.05
CA PRO A 53 -2.76 12.49 -12.96
C PRO A 53 -3.35 13.84 -13.37
N GLY A 54 -4.11 14.47 -12.46
CA GLY A 54 -4.76 15.76 -12.69
C GLY A 54 -6.20 15.79 -12.19
N PRO A 55 -6.91 16.92 -12.35
CA PRO A 55 -8.33 16.97 -12.11
C PRO A 55 -9.05 16.03 -13.09
N GLN A 56 -9.96 15.20 -12.57
CA GLN A 56 -10.78 14.34 -13.40
C GLN A 56 -11.68 15.21 -14.29
N PRO A 57 -11.85 14.87 -15.58
CA PRO A 57 -12.80 15.58 -16.43
C PRO A 57 -14.22 15.42 -15.84
N LEU A 58 -15.08 16.41 -16.11
CA LEU A 58 -16.50 16.30 -15.79
C LEU A 58 -17.09 15.11 -16.54
N ALA A 59 -17.91 14.34 -15.84
CA ALA A 59 -18.58 13.21 -16.44
C ALA A 59 -19.72 13.68 -17.36
N GLU A 60 -20.12 12.84 -18.31
CA GLU A 60 -21.18 13.16 -19.29
C GLU A 60 -22.50 13.60 -18.63
N TRP A 61 -22.81 13.09 -17.44
CA TRP A 61 -24.00 13.49 -16.68
C TRP A 61 -23.89 14.84 -15.96
N GLN A 62 -22.68 15.41 -15.87
CA GLN A 62 -22.42 16.74 -15.29
C GLN A 62 -22.41 17.83 -16.35
N ILE A 63 -22.33 17.46 -17.63
CA ILE A 63 -22.36 18.38 -18.75
C ILE A 63 -23.84 18.49 -19.15
N GLU A 64 -24.45 19.63 -18.86
CA GLU A 64 -25.78 19.92 -19.40
C GLU A 64 -25.65 20.10 -20.93
N PRO A 65 -26.55 19.53 -21.75
CA PRO A 65 -26.42 19.45 -23.21
C PRO A 65 -26.50 20.80 -23.96
N GLU A 66 -26.42 21.93 -23.27
CA GLU A 66 -26.54 23.27 -23.87
C GLU A 66 -25.20 23.83 -24.41
N GLU A 67 -24.05 23.22 -24.07
CA GLU A 67 -22.72 23.77 -24.42
C GLU A 67 -22.03 23.13 -25.65
N GLU A 68 -22.54 22.02 -26.21
CA GLU A 68 -21.92 21.37 -27.38
C GLU A 68 -22.09 22.16 -28.70
N GLU A 69 -23.12 23.01 -28.83
CA GLU A 69 -23.31 23.84 -30.04
C GLU A 69 -22.36 25.06 -30.07
N ALA A 70 -22.03 25.66 -28.93
CA ALA A 70 -21.18 26.86 -28.88
C ALA A 70 -19.70 26.60 -29.26
N ALA A 71 -19.20 25.39 -28.99
CA ALA A 71 -17.81 25.01 -29.29
C ALA A 71 -17.59 24.61 -30.77
N THR A 72 -18.64 24.18 -31.47
CA THR A 72 -18.55 23.79 -32.90
C THR A 72 -18.76 24.97 -33.85
N GLU A 73 -19.41 26.04 -33.39
CA GLU A 73 -19.71 27.23 -34.19
C GLU A 73 -18.50 28.20 -34.33
N THR A 74 -17.65 28.31 -33.29
CA THR A 74 -16.47 29.21 -33.30
C THR A 74 -15.31 28.74 -34.18
N LYS A 75 -15.37 27.52 -34.75
CA LYS A 75 -14.31 26.97 -35.62
C LYS A 75 -14.64 27.04 -37.11
N ASN A 76 -15.86 27.45 -37.48
CA ASN A 76 -16.32 27.62 -38.87
C ASN A 76 -16.86 29.05 -39.12
N GLY A 77 -16.14 30.07 -38.64
CA GLY A 77 -16.44 31.50 -38.90
C GLY A 77 -15.18 32.28 -39.22
#